data_AF-A0AA41VC25-F1
#
_entry.id   AF-A0AA41VC25-F1
#
_cell.length_a   1.000
_cell.length_b   1.000
_cell.length_c   1.000
_cell.angle_alpha   90.00
_cell.angle_beta   90.00
_cell.angle_gamma   90.00
#
_symmetry.space_group_name_H-M   'P 1'
#
loop_
_entity.id
_entity.type
_entity.pdbx_description
1 polymer ?
#
loop_
_entity_poly.entity_id
_entity_poly.type
_entity_poly.pdbx_seq_one_letter_code
_entity_poly.pdbx_strand_id
1 'polypeptide(L)'
;MDNAWLTRGIKISASFEKSKNIGLHEHRRSPYIKNLVYHVSRTALDLISLEIKSLIRKTHGLPCACEISKRYRMGQTLQLDCIDEHWKKFSMVPVHKKVVGDVDWEPIFEKIKRRFGGSTQEQRQQILDDVLELADPKTTLLQEPKEPFATRGRPCETGSNIILIIVT
;
A
#
# COMPACT_ATOMS: atom_id res chain seq x y z
N MET A 1 -22.33 -29.20 -31.72
CA MET A 1 -22.78 -27.79 -31.57
C MET A 1 -22.67 -27.44 -30.10
N ASP A 2 -21.78 -26.50 -29.78
CA ASP A 2 -21.17 -26.37 -28.45
C ASP A 2 -22.05 -25.61 -27.45
N ASN A 3 -22.82 -26.35 -26.68
CA ASN A 3 -23.68 -25.84 -25.60
C ASN A 3 -22.89 -25.15 -24.46
N ALA A 4 -21.57 -25.33 -24.40
CA ALA A 4 -20.70 -24.82 -23.34
C ALA A 4 -20.67 -23.27 -23.27
N TRP A 5 -20.74 -22.59 -24.41
CA TRP A 5 -20.75 -21.12 -24.46
C TRP A 5 -22.05 -20.53 -23.92
N LEU A 6 -23.18 -21.16 -24.27
CA LEU A 6 -24.51 -20.80 -23.75
C LEU A 6 -24.57 -21.00 -22.23
N THR A 7 -24.08 -22.14 -21.73
CA THR A 7 -24.03 -22.40 -20.29
C THR A 7 -23.15 -21.38 -19.55
N ARG A 8 -22.02 -20.97 -20.14
CA ARG A 8 -21.13 -19.96 -19.57
C ARG A 8 -21.79 -18.58 -19.53
N GLY A 9 -22.46 -18.16 -20.60
CA GLY A 9 -23.17 -16.88 -20.65
C GLY A 9 -24.29 -16.78 -19.62
N ILE A 10 -25.08 -17.84 -19.47
CA ILE A 10 -26.17 -17.93 -18.48
C ILE A 10 -25.61 -17.84 -17.05
N LYS A 11 -24.50 -18.54 -16.76
CA LYS A 11 -23.86 -18.49 -15.44
C LYS A 11 -23.32 -17.10 -15.09
N ILE A 12 -22.74 -16.40 -16.07
CA ILE A 12 -22.27 -15.02 -15.90
C ILE A 12 -23.45 -14.09 -15.63
N SER A 13 -24.52 -14.19 -16.44
CA SER A 13 -25.72 -13.37 -16.28
C SER A 13 -26.38 -13.56 -14.91
N ALA A 14 -26.62 -14.81 -14.51
CA ALA A 14 -27.20 -15.15 -13.21
C ALA A 14 -26.34 -14.66 -12.03
N SER A 15 -25.02 -14.67 -12.18
CA SER A 15 -24.09 -14.11 -11.18
C SER A 15 -24.20 -12.59 -11.09
N PHE A 16 -24.39 -11.91 -12.22
CA PHE A 16 -24.55 -10.45 -12.26
C PHE A 16 -25.87 -10.01 -11.63
N GLU A 17 -26.94 -10.74 -11.91
CA GLU A 17 -28.27 -10.52 -11.36
C GLU A 17 -28.29 -10.72 -9.84
N LYS A 18 -27.61 -11.76 -9.34
CA LYS A 18 -27.36 -11.93 -7.89
C LYS A 18 -26.52 -10.81 -7.29
N SER A 19 -25.52 -10.29 -8.02
CA SER A 19 -24.69 -9.16 -7.56
C SER A 19 -25.50 -7.88 -7.41
N LYS A 20 -26.42 -7.60 -8.35
CA LYS A 20 -27.32 -6.45 -8.30
C LYS A 20 -28.27 -6.48 -7.11
N ASN A 21 -28.84 -7.65 -6.82
CA ASN A 21 -29.89 -7.76 -5.80
C ASN A 21 -29.36 -8.06 -4.39
N ILE A 22 -28.13 -8.60 -4.27
CA ILE A 22 -27.56 -9.00 -2.98
C ILE A 22 -26.17 -8.36 -2.82
N GLY A 23 -26.12 -7.24 -2.09
CA GLY A 23 -24.87 -6.58 -1.75
C GLY A 23 -24.18 -7.26 -0.56
N LEU A 24 -22.96 -7.74 -0.75
CA LEU A 24 -22.12 -8.21 0.35
C LEU A 24 -21.71 -7.02 1.23
N HIS A 25 -21.95 -7.14 2.54
CA HIS A 25 -21.64 -6.08 3.50
C HIS A 25 -20.14 -5.73 3.51
N GLU A 26 -19.27 -6.69 3.21
CA GLU A 26 -17.82 -6.50 3.16
C GLU A 26 -17.40 -5.56 2.02
N HIS A 27 -17.98 -5.68 0.82
CA HIS A 27 -17.67 -4.79 -0.29
C HIS A 27 -18.25 -3.39 -0.10
N ARG A 28 -19.44 -3.27 0.53
CA ARG A 28 -20.06 -1.96 0.84
C ARG A 28 -19.25 -1.14 1.83
N ARG A 29 -18.58 -1.79 2.81
CA ARG A 29 -17.76 -1.11 3.82
C ARG A 29 -16.38 -0.71 3.32
N SER A 30 -15.92 -1.29 2.22
CA SER A 30 -14.59 -0.99 1.70
C SER A 30 -14.57 0.37 1.00
N PRO A 31 -13.72 1.31 1.43
CA PRO A 31 -13.65 2.64 0.80
C PRO A 31 -13.19 2.57 -0.65
N TYR A 32 -12.48 1.51 -1.03
CA TYR A 32 -11.89 1.33 -2.36
C TYR A 32 -12.84 0.75 -3.41
N ILE A 33 -13.82 -0.05 -3.00
CA ILE A 33 -14.71 -0.79 -3.93
C ILE A 33 -16.20 -0.48 -3.74
N LYS A 34 -16.57 0.37 -2.78
CA LYS A 34 -17.98 0.73 -2.51
C LYS A 34 -18.73 1.24 -3.74
N ASN A 35 -18.05 1.99 -4.63
CA ASN A 35 -18.66 2.58 -5.82
C ASN A 35 -18.81 1.57 -6.98
N LEU A 36 -18.14 0.42 -6.90
CA LEU A 36 -18.22 -0.65 -7.88
C LEU A 36 -19.30 -1.68 -7.52
N VAL A 37 -19.85 -1.60 -6.31
CA VAL A 37 -20.94 -2.47 -5.86
C VAL A 37 -22.14 -2.28 -6.80
N TYR A 38 -22.77 -3.38 -7.23
CA TYR A 38 -23.86 -3.46 -8.22
C TYR A 38 -23.51 -3.18 -9.68
N HIS A 39 -22.35 -2.57 -9.95
CA HIS A 39 -21.88 -2.31 -11.32
C HIS A 39 -21.02 -3.45 -11.85
N VAL A 40 -20.47 -4.27 -10.97
CA VAL A 40 -19.55 -5.36 -11.33
C VAL A 40 -20.05 -6.67 -10.70
N SER A 41 -19.70 -7.80 -11.34
CA SER A 41 -19.95 -9.12 -10.77
C SER A 41 -19.24 -9.30 -9.42
N ARG A 42 -19.82 -10.12 -8.53
CA ARG A 42 -19.20 -10.45 -7.23
C ARG A 42 -17.81 -11.04 -7.38
N THR A 43 -17.64 -11.99 -8.31
CA THR A 43 -16.33 -12.61 -8.57
C THR A 43 -15.27 -11.58 -8.95
N ALA A 44 -15.63 -10.57 -9.75
CA ALA A 44 -14.70 -9.50 -10.09
C ALA A 44 -14.40 -8.58 -8.90
N LEU A 45 -15.39 -8.28 -8.05
CA LEU A 45 -15.17 -7.53 -6.80
C LEU A 45 -14.22 -8.28 -5.85
N ASP A 46 -14.33 -9.60 -5.75
CA ASP A 46 -13.42 -10.45 -4.97
C ASP A 46 -11.98 -10.39 -5.50
N LEU A 47 -11.81 -10.50 -6.82
CA LEU A 47 -10.49 -10.37 -7.47
C LEU A 47 -9.88 -8.99 -7.25
N ILE A 48 -10.65 -7.92 -7.44
CA ILE A 48 -10.19 -6.54 -7.19
C ILE A 48 -9.79 -6.37 -5.72
N SER A 49 -10.58 -6.92 -4.79
CA SER A 49 -10.27 -6.86 -3.37
C SER A 49 -8.97 -7.58 -3.03
N LEU A 50 -8.69 -8.73 -3.65
CA LEU A 50 -7.43 -9.45 -3.51
C LEU A 50 -6.25 -8.64 -4.07
N GLU A 51 -6.42 -8.04 -5.24
CA GLU A 51 -5.39 -7.22 -5.89
C GLU A 51 -4.99 -6.03 -5.02
N ILE A 52 -5.98 -5.32 -4.45
CA ILE A 52 -5.73 -4.18 -3.54
C ILE A 52 -4.96 -4.63 -2.29
N LYS A 53 -5.31 -5.79 -1.72
CA LYS A 53 -4.59 -6.34 -0.55
C LYS A 53 -3.13 -6.68 -0.90
N SER A 54 -2.91 -7.25 -2.08
CA SER A 54 -1.58 -7.54 -2.62
C SER A 54 -0.76 -6.27 -2.86
N LEU A 55 -1.40 -5.24 -3.43
CA LEU A 55 -0.75 -3.97 -3.72
C LEU A 55 -0.29 -3.26 -2.44
N ILE A 56 -1.15 -3.17 -1.41
CA ILE A 56 -0.79 -2.57 -0.11
C ILE A 56 0.43 -3.28 0.50
N ARG A 57 0.50 -4.61 0.39
CA ARG A 57 1.66 -5.38 0.85
C ARG A 57 2.92 -5.05 0.04
N LYS A 58 2.80 -4.89 -1.28
CA LYS A 58 3.94 -4.57 -2.16
C LYS A 58 4.43 -3.13 -2.00
N THR A 59 3.52 -2.16 -1.91
CA THR A 59 3.87 -0.73 -1.87
C THR A 59 4.23 -0.25 -0.48
N HIS A 60 3.60 -0.80 0.55
CA HIS A 60 3.77 -0.35 1.93
C HIS A 60 4.35 -1.40 2.85
N GLY A 61 4.61 -2.63 2.42
CA GLY A 61 5.27 -3.64 3.26
C GLY A 61 4.48 -4.09 4.49
N LEU A 62 3.19 -3.72 4.60
CA LEU A 62 2.34 -4.02 5.75
C LEU A 62 1.07 -4.77 5.33
N PRO A 63 0.55 -5.67 6.20
CA PRO A 63 -0.79 -6.24 6.00
C PRO A 63 -1.86 -5.14 6.08
N CYS A 64 -2.88 -5.23 5.23
CA CYS A 64 -4.02 -4.31 5.30
C CYS A 64 -4.76 -4.44 6.64
N ALA A 65 -5.42 -3.37 7.08
CA ALA A 65 -6.28 -3.40 8.28
C ALA A 65 -7.34 -4.52 8.24
N CYS A 66 -7.82 -4.84 7.02
CA CYS A 66 -8.72 -5.97 6.78
C CYS A 66 -8.13 -7.33 7.19
N GLU A 67 -6.86 -7.55 6.85
CA GLU A 67 -6.16 -8.78 7.14
C GLU A 67 -5.85 -8.89 8.63
N ILE A 68 -5.37 -7.79 9.23
CA ILE A 68 -5.10 -7.69 10.67
C ILE A 68 -6.37 -8.05 11.46
N SER A 69 -7.50 -7.42 11.12
CA SER A 69 -8.80 -7.68 11.74
C SER A 69 -9.25 -9.14 11.60
N LYS A 70 -9.03 -9.74 10.42
CA LYS A 70 -9.38 -11.14 10.17
C LYS A 70 -8.56 -12.09 11.04
N ARG A 71 -7.24 -11.86 11.14
CA ARG A 71 -6.36 -12.70 11.98
C ARG A 71 -6.69 -12.56 13.46
N TYR A 72 -6.97 -11.34 13.92
CA TYR A 72 -7.42 -11.09 15.29
C TYR A 72 -8.69 -11.89 15.63
N ARG A 73 -9.70 -11.86 14.75
CA ARG A 73 -10.94 -12.65 14.94
C ARG A 73 -10.71 -14.16 14.94
N MET A 74 -9.66 -14.63 14.25
CA MET A 74 -9.27 -16.04 14.21
C MET A 74 -8.37 -16.44 15.39
N GLY A 75 -8.06 -15.53 16.31
CA GLY A 75 -7.11 -15.78 17.40
C GLY A 75 -5.67 -15.98 16.93
N GLN A 76 -5.36 -15.56 15.70
CA GLN A 76 -4.05 -15.74 15.09
C GLN A 76 -3.17 -14.51 15.32
N THR A 77 -1.95 -14.73 15.78
CA THR A 77 -0.93 -13.69 15.84
C THR A 77 -0.40 -13.38 14.45
N LEU A 78 -0.09 -12.11 14.18
CA LEU A 78 0.62 -11.72 12.97
C LEU A 78 2.06 -12.21 13.07
N GLN A 79 2.48 -13.07 12.15
CA GLN A 79 3.88 -13.45 12.03
C GLN A 79 4.67 -12.25 11.53
N LEU A 80 5.83 -11.99 12.15
CA LEU A 80 6.73 -10.92 11.74
C LEU A 80 7.20 -11.09 10.30
N ASP A 81 7.22 -12.32 9.77
CA ASP A 81 7.59 -12.60 8.38
C ASP A 81 6.63 -11.98 7.36
N CYS A 82 5.41 -11.63 7.79
CA CYS A 82 4.41 -10.97 6.96
C CYS A 82 4.58 -9.44 6.86
N ILE A 83 5.56 -8.88 7.59
CA ILE A 83 5.84 -7.45 7.71
C ILE A 83 7.22 -7.19 7.12
N ASP A 84 7.35 -6.16 6.29
CA ASP A 84 8.63 -5.75 5.71
C ASP A 84 9.62 -5.31 6.81
N GLU A 85 10.91 -5.56 6.59
CA GLU A 85 11.97 -5.25 7.54
C GLU A 85 12.02 -3.78 7.93
N HIS A 86 11.61 -2.87 7.03
CA HIS A 86 11.46 -1.45 7.30
C HIS A 86 10.58 -1.19 8.54
N TRP A 87 9.46 -1.91 8.65
CA TRP A 87 8.51 -1.74 9.75
C TRP A 87 8.84 -2.56 10.99
N LYS A 88 9.64 -3.63 10.86
CA LYS A 88 10.12 -4.40 12.02
C LYS A 88 11.01 -3.56 12.95
N LYS A 89 11.62 -2.49 12.43
CA LYS A 89 12.51 -1.60 13.17
C LYS A 89 11.79 -0.59 14.08
N PHE A 90 10.46 -0.68 14.24
CA PHE A 90 9.68 0.16 15.15
C PHE A 90 9.85 -0.26 16.63
N SER A 91 11.10 -0.28 17.09
CA SER A 91 11.45 -0.38 18.50
C SER A 91 11.35 1.02 19.13
N MET A 92 10.66 1.13 20.27
CA MET A 92 10.67 2.38 21.08
C MET A 92 12.03 2.66 21.72
N VAL A 93 12.94 1.66 21.70
CA VAL A 93 14.33 1.81 22.10
C VAL A 93 15.12 2.33 20.90
N PRO A 94 15.93 3.41 21.04
CA PRO A 94 16.77 3.89 19.97
C PRO A 94 17.69 2.77 19.50
N VAL A 95 17.44 2.25 18.30
CA VAL A 95 18.38 1.32 17.68
C VAL A 95 19.58 2.18 17.29
N HIS A 96 20.71 2.01 17.99
CA HIS A 96 21.98 2.50 17.50
C HIS A 96 22.14 1.95 16.09
N LYS A 97 22.16 2.85 15.09
CA LYS A 97 22.27 2.48 13.69
C LYS A 97 23.44 1.51 13.60
N LYS A 98 23.17 0.23 13.31
CA LYS A 98 24.20 -0.58 12.64
C LYS A 98 24.51 0.25 11.41
N VAL A 99 25.75 0.74 11.35
CA VAL A 99 26.30 1.34 10.14
C VAL A 99 25.98 0.34 9.05
N VAL A 100 24.97 0.68 8.24
CA VAL A 100 24.68 -0.05 7.02
C VAL A 100 26.00 0.01 6.29
N GLY A 101 26.60 -1.15 6.03
CA GLY A 101 27.88 -1.22 5.32
C GLY A 101 27.81 -0.31 4.11
N ASP A 102 28.88 0.44 3.88
CA ASP A 102 28.96 1.46 2.84
C ASP A 102 28.27 0.96 1.57
N VAL A 103 27.13 1.55 1.25
CA VAL A 103 26.35 1.11 0.10
C VAL A 103 27.12 1.64 -1.09
N ASP A 104 27.88 0.76 -1.73
CA ASP A 104 28.62 1.10 -2.93
C ASP A 104 27.64 1.63 -3.99
N TRP A 105 27.69 2.94 -4.19
CA TRP A 105 26.76 3.70 -5.02
C TRP A 105 27.25 3.75 -6.48
N GLU A 106 28.54 3.49 -6.72
CA GLU A 106 29.13 3.52 -8.06
C GLU A 106 28.41 2.55 -9.03
N PRO A 107 28.10 1.28 -8.67
CA PRO A 107 27.37 0.36 -9.54
C PRO A 107 25.99 0.85 -9.95
N ILE A 108 25.34 1.65 -9.10
CA ILE A 108 24.01 2.21 -9.37
C ILE A 108 24.12 3.32 -10.42
N PHE A 109 25.07 4.24 -10.24
CA PHE A 109 25.30 5.32 -11.21
C PHE A 109 25.81 4.80 -12.55
N GLU A 110 26.64 3.76 -12.59
CA GLU A 110 27.07 3.13 -13.84
C GLU A 110 25.90 2.50 -14.61
N LYS A 111 24.92 1.91 -13.91
CA LYS A 111 23.69 1.43 -14.56
C LYS A 111 22.89 2.58 -15.18
N ILE A 112 22.80 3.72 -14.50
CA ILE A 112 22.11 4.92 -15.01
C ILE A 112 22.83 5.47 -16.24
N LYS A 113 24.16 5.64 -16.18
CA LYS A 113 24.99 6.09 -17.32
C LYS A 113 24.82 5.19 -18.54
N ARG A 114 24.86 3.86 -18.36
CA ARG A 114 24.65 2.90 -19.43
C ARG A 114 23.25 3.00 -20.04
N ARG A 115 22.22 3.15 -19.21
CA ARG A 115 20.83 3.36 -19.67
C ARG A 115 20.73 4.65 -20.48
N PHE A 116 21.31 5.73 -20.00
CA PHE A 116 21.31 7.03 -20.67
C PHE A 116 21.97 6.97 -22.05
N GLY A 117 23.14 6.33 -22.15
CA GLY A 117 23.87 6.17 -23.41
C GLY A 117 23.08 5.43 -24.49
N GLY A 118 22.34 4.37 -24.10
CA GLY A 118 21.54 3.56 -25.03
C GLY A 118 20.12 4.06 -25.31
N SER A 119 19.71 5.20 -24.73
CA SER A 119 18.33 5.71 -24.83
C SER A 119 18.15 6.79 -25.92
N THR A 120 16.91 7.02 -26.34
CA THR A 120 16.54 8.12 -27.24
C THR A 120 16.66 9.49 -26.54
N GLN A 121 16.60 10.59 -27.29
CA GLN A 121 16.68 11.94 -26.72
C GLN A 121 15.58 12.23 -25.69
N GLU A 122 14.34 11.82 -25.97
CA GLU A 122 13.21 11.98 -25.03
C GLU A 122 13.42 11.17 -23.75
N GLN A 123 13.87 9.93 -23.88
CA GLN A 123 14.16 9.06 -22.74
C GLN A 123 15.32 9.58 -21.90
N ARG A 124 16.34 10.18 -22.54
CA ARG A 124 17.46 10.84 -21.84
C ARG A 124 16.98 12.03 -21.02
N GLN A 125 16.07 12.84 -21.57
CA GLN A 125 15.48 13.96 -20.84
C GLN A 125 14.71 13.48 -19.61
N GLN A 126 13.87 12.45 -19.77
CA GLN A 126 13.14 11.85 -18.65
C GLN A 126 14.09 11.32 -17.57
N ILE A 127 15.17 10.63 -17.97
CA ILE A 127 16.17 10.12 -17.01
C ILE A 127 16.84 11.25 -16.23
N LEU A 128 17.11 12.39 -16.86
CA LEU A 128 17.70 13.54 -16.18
C LEU A 128 16.73 14.17 -15.20
N ASP A 129 15.47 14.34 -15.60
CA ASP A 129 14.43 14.92 -14.75
C ASP A 129 14.22 14.03 -13.51
N ASP A 130 14.13 12.71 -13.68
CA ASP A 130 14.01 11.75 -12.57
C ASP A 130 15.21 11.81 -11.62
N VAL A 131 16.44 11.92 -12.15
CA VAL A 131 17.66 12.01 -11.33
C VAL A 131 17.74 13.34 -10.59
N LEU A 132 17.33 14.44 -11.22
CA LEU A 132 17.26 15.76 -10.59
C LEU A 132 16.23 15.78 -9.47
N GLU A 133 15.05 15.19 -9.69
CA GLU A 133 14.01 15.06 -8.67
C GLU A 133 14.51 14.30 -7.44
N LEU A 134 15.30 13.25 -7.65
CA LEU A 134 15.90 12.45 -6.58
C LEU A 134 17.06 13.16 -5.87
N ALA A 135 17.86 13.94 -6.59
CA ALA A 135 19.04 14.62 -6.05
C ALA A 135 18.69 15.93 -5.31
N ASP A 136 17.70 16.66 -5.80
CA ASP A 136 17.19 17.89 -5.18
C ASP A 136 15.66 17.80 -4.98
N PRO A 137 15.20 17.50 -3.75
CA PRO A 137 13.77 17.42 -3.43
C PRO A 137 12.99 18.71 -3.74
N LYS A 138 13.66 19.86 -3.87
CA LYS A 138 13.02 21.14 -4.23
C LYS A 138 12.55 21.18 -5.68
N THR A 139 13.08 20.29 -6.52
CA THR A 139 12.66 20.15 -7.91
C THR A 139 11.44 19.23 -8.05
N THR A 140 11.09 18.48 -7.00
CA THR A 140 9.84 17.72 -6.95
C THR A 140 8.67 18.70 -6.98
N LEU A 141 7.59 18.34 -7.70
CA LEU A 141 6.33 19.11 -7.65
C LEU A 141 5.60 18.93 -6.30
N LEU A 142 6.19 18.20 -5.35
CA LEU A 142 5.65 17.95 -4.03
C LEU A 142 5.90 19.18 -3.16
N GLN A 143 4.87 20.00 -2.97
CA GLN A 143 4.91 21.07 -1.98
C GLN A 143 4.85 20.47 -0.57
N GLU A 144 5.75 20.94 0.30
CA GLU A 144 5.54 20.78 1.73
C GLU A 144 4.15 21.35 2.11
N PRO A 145 3.38 20.65 2.96
CA PRO A 145 2.12 21.18 3.45
C PRO A 145 2.35 22.56 4.07
N LYS A 146 1.69 23.59 3.52
CA LYS A 146 1.87 25.00 3.92
C LYS A 146 1.57 25.28 5.38
N GLU A 147 0.84 24.37 6.03
CA GLU A 147 0.59 24.40 7.45
C GLU A 147 0.78 23.00 8.04
N PRO A 148 1.33 22.88 9.26
CA PRO A 148 1.32 21.62 9.99
C PRO A 148 -0.15 21.24 10.21
N PHE A 149 -0.64 20.30 9.41
CA PHE A 149 -1.98 19.76 9.64
C PHE A 149 -1.94 19.12 11.03
N ALA A 150 -2.89 19.51 11.88
CA ALA A 150 -3.08 18.88 13.17
C ALA A 150 -3.41 17.40 12.93
N THR A 151 -2.39 16.54 12.96
CA THR A 151 -2.59 15.12 13.10
C THR A 151 -3.41 14.95 14.38
N ARG A 152 -4.47 14.14 14.35
CA ARG A 152 -5.24 13.76 15.55
C ARG A 152 -4.41 12.83 16.46
N GLY A 153 -3.17 13.21 16.74
CA GLY A 153 -2.36 12.68 17.81
C GLY A 153 -2.72 13.36 19.12
N ARG A 154 -2.43 12.68 20.22
CA ARG A 154 -2.53 13.25 21.56
C ARG A 154 -1.58 14.46 21.63
N PRO A 155 -2.01 15.65 22.09
CA PRO A 155 -1.10 16.74 22.37
C PRO A 155 -0.05 16.27 23.37
N CYS A 156 1.23 16.27 22.98
CA CYS A 156 2.32 16.16 23.94
C CYS A 156 2.51 17.54 24.56
N GLU A 157 1.93 17.76 25.73
CA GLU A 157 2.20 18.95 26.52
C GLU A 157 3.63 18.88 27.08
N THR A 158 4.41 19.89 26.73
CA THR A 158 5.74 20.15 27.28
C THR A 158 5.57 20.64 28.72
N GLY A 159 5.88 19.80 29.71
CA GLY A 159 5.96 20.25 31.11
C GLY A 159 5.64 19.20 32.16
N SER A 160 6.68 18.48 32.57
CA SER A 160 6.95 17.95 33.92
C SER A 160 5.82 17.36 34.79
N ASN A 161 6.08 16.09 35.15
CA ASN A 161 5.81 15.42 36.43
C ASN A 161 4.43 14.79 36.70
N ILE A 162 4.50 13.45 36.83
CA ILE A 162 3.82 12.60 37.81
C ILE A 162 2.45 12.01 37.40
N ILE A 163 2.52 10.70 37.06
CA ILE A 163 1.62 9.60 37.49
C ILE A 163 0.19 9.61 36.87
N LEU A 164 -0.50 8.52 36.47
CA LEU A 164 -0.57 7.09 36.78
C LEU A 164 -1.16 6.40 35.52
N ILE A 165 -0.64 5.24 35.09
CA ILE A 165 -1.38 4.36 34.19
C ILE A 165 -2.26 3.48 35.08
N ILE A 166 -3.59 3.65 35.03
CA ILE A 166 -4.50 2.61 35.49
C ILE A 166 -4.86 1.75 34.29
N VAL A 167 -4.35 0.52 34.32
CA VAL A 167 -4.88 -0.61 33.56
C VAL A 167 -6.07 -1.16 34.36
N THR A 168 -7.26 -1.04 33.80
CA THR A 168 -8.39 -1.98 33.97
C THR A 168 -9.25 -1.93 32.73
#